data_AF-A0A2N5JM17-F1
#
_entry.id   AF-A0A2N5JM17-F1
#
_cell.length_a   1.000
_cell.length_b   1.000
_cell.length_c   1.000
_cell.angle_alpha   90.00
_cell.angle_beta   90.00
_cell.angle_gamma   90.00
#
_symmetry.space_group_name_H-M   'P 1'
#
loop_
_entity.id
_entity.type
_entity.pdbx_description
1 polymer ?
#
loop_
_entity_poly.entity_id
_entity_poly.type
_entity_poly.pdbx_seq_one_letter_code
_entity_poly.pdbx_strand_id
1 'polypeptide(L)'
;MPVGDYYQKYGPIYRRRNGQVPETAREPVRPTSPSPTRRRRRRVRRYAARHQAALTPVPPPLIADVTERPSYPSRLIAPPKPDTAISARERIEMRRLQRRARLQRRFAVWRSLATTLLLCTLVLLALPYAIGLSYHERALPGVAIQGVRVSNLDPSAIAATLHVQYGDFLEQPLTITYRDQTWTPSLAELGVVFDTEATIAHALRYGQTGDPLTRLHDLATLLVGGVDLAPHLTVDEAKLQRYLLRLSQSVDHPPRDAALSVQHGYVIATPADSGRQLLPAENTLEILAALRTLQPQQITLRTRALEPTVNNQMLAAAEQQAQALLAAPLLLKHGEREWLWDTAQIADLLEVQADHTRMEVMIDPERLAQAVNALAISFDSGSVEPRLRLEAGALQIISPGRTGWRLDQPRTTRFISETLMQAAPTTRTVRLAAEKLTPQVTPAALPTLGIAELLGEGKSSFAGSEAYRITNIKAGAARMDGVLIAPGAEFSFNTQLGEVNAENGFVQGYAVINNRTALEWGGGVCQDSTTLFRAAFWAGLPIT
;
A
#
# COMPACT_ATOMS: atom_id res chain seq x y z
N MET A 1 13.10 18.69 54.94
CA MET A 1 12.06 17.67 55.14
C MET A 1 12.27 17.07 56.53
N PRO A 2 11.23 16.96 57.37
CA PRO A 2 11.32 16.20 58.61
C PRO A 2 11.60 14.71 58.29
N VAL A 3 12.35 14.03 59.17
CA VAL A 3 12.85 12.66 58.99
C VAL A 3 11.72 11.65 58.66
N GLY A 4 10.49 11.92 59.10
CA GLY A 4 9.30 11.09 58.83
C GLY A 4 8.86 11.06 57.36
N ASP A 5 9.00 12.15 56.61
CA ASP A 5 8.53 12.23 55.20
C ASP A 5 9.43 11.43 54.24
N TYR A 6 10.68 11.17 54.62
CA TYR A 6 11.63 10.41 53.81
C TYR A 6 11.30 8.91 53.80
N TYR A 7 10.92 8.33 54.94
CA TYR A 7 10.59 6.90 55.03
C TYR A 7 9.28 6.55 54.30
N GLN A 8 8.33 7.49 54.23
CA GLN A 8 7.14 7.33 53.38
C GLN A 8 7.45 7.44 51.88
N LYS A 9 8.50 8.19 51.49
CA LYS A 9 8.86 8.43 50.09
C LYS A 9 9.94 7.48 49.55
N TYR A 10 10.79 6.92 50.41
CA TYR A 10 12.02 6.20 50.03
C TYR A 10 12.30 4.94 50.88
N GLY A 11 11.33 4.45 51.67
CA GLY A 11 11.47 3.19 52.40
C GLY A 11 11.63 1.96 51.47
N PRO A 12 12.18 0.84 51.96
CA PRO A 12 12.32 -0.38 51.17
C PRO A 12 10.95 -0.87 50.68
N ILE A 13 10.84 -1.07 49.37
CA ILE A 13 9.62 -1.44 48.66
C ILE A 13 9.25 -2.88 49.03
N TYR A 14 8.26 -3.05 49.91
CA TYR A 14 7.48 -4.28 49.97
C TYR A 14 6.16 -4.11 49.21
N ARG A 15 5.90 -5.10 48.35
CA ARG A 15 4.75 -5.26 47.46
C ARG A 15 3.43 -5.24 48.24
N ARG A 16 2.63 -4.18 48.11
CA ARG A 16 1.21 -4.21 48.51
C ARG A 16 0.38 -4.88 47.42
N ARG A 17 -0.40 -5.87 47.87
CA ARG A 17 -1.37 -6.65 47.11
C ARG A 17 -2.65 -5.83 46.90
N ASN A 18 -3.09 -5.79 45.63
CA ASN A 18 -4.42 -5.46 45.11
C ASN A 18 -5.04 -4.07 45.40
N GLY A 19 -5.12 -3.27 44.33
CA GLY A 19 -6.37 -3.05 43.60
C GLY A 19 -7.36 -2.04 44.18
N GLN A 20 -7.32 -0.80 43.67
CA GLN A 20 -8.45 -0.08 43.07
C GLN A 20 -8.02 1.37 42.77
N VAL A 21 -8.15 1.77 41.51
CA VAL A 21 -7.93 3.15 41.04
C VAL A 21 -9.31 3.83 40.94
N PRO A 22 -9.48 5.08 41.42
CA PRO A 22 -10.71 5.82 41.17
C PRO A 22 -10.73 6.44 39.77
N GLU A 23 -11.92 6.37 39.20
CA GLU A 23 -12.37 6.81 37.88
C GLU A 23 -12.31 8.35 37.75
N THR A 24 -11.55 8.86 36.77
CA THR A 24 -11.53 10.28 36.41
C THR A 24 -12.35 10.55 35.14
N ALA A 25 -13.28 11.50 35.31
CA ALA A 25 -14.01 12.32 34.36
C ALA A 25 -13.64 12.23 32.86
N ARG A 26 -14.66 11.94 32.04
CA ARG A 26 -14.66 12.08 30.57
C ARG A 26 -15.36 13.39 30.18
N GLU A 27 -14.64 14.30 29.52
CA GLU A 27 -15.22 15.28 28.59
C GLU A 27 -15.37 14.65 27.19
N PRO A 28 -16.45 14.93 26.43
CA PRO A 28 -16.53 14.52 25.03
C PRO A 28 -16.23 15.68 24.08
N VAL A 29 -15.17 15.51 23.27
CA VAL A 29 -14.96 16.25 22.01
C VAL A 29 -15.39 15.35 20.84
N ARG A 30 -16.32 15.90 20.03
CA ARG A 30 -16.79 15.60 18.65
C ARG A 30 -16.36 14.30 17.96
N PRO A 31 -17.24 13.82 17.07
CA PRO A 31 -16.78 13.54 15.70
C PRO A 31 -17.69 14.10 14.61
N THR A 32 -17.08 14.81 13.68
CA THR A 32 -17.59 15.05 12.32
C THR A 32 -17.23 13.86 11.43
N SER A 33 -18.19 13.33 10.69
CA SER A 33 -17.92 12.45 9.53
C SER A 33 -18.91 12.73 8.40
N PRO A 34 -18.52 12.48 7.14
CA PRO A 34 -19.20 13.01 5.96
C PRO A 34 -20.01 11.97 5.17
N SER A 35 -20.79 12.49 4.19
CA SER A 35 -21.48 11.81 3.07
C SER A 35 -22.86 11.20 3.38
N PRO A 36 -23.83 11.34 2.45
CA PRO A 36 -23.88 10.41 1.32
C PRO A 36 -24.20 11.04 -0.06
N THR A 37 -23.87 10.27 -1.09
CA THR A 37 -24.08 10.50 -2.52
C THR A 37 -25.41 9.95 -3.04
N ARG A 38 -25.77 10.39 -4.26
CA ARG A 38 -26.80 9.91 -5.23
C ARG A 38 -28.23 10.49 -5.14
N ARG A 39 -28.62 11.30 -6.14
CA ARG A 39 -29.32 10.83 -7.37
C ARG A 39 -29.60 11.95 -8.39
N ARG A 40 -29.64 11.53 -9.66
CA ARG A 40 -29.91 12.22 -10.93
C ARG A 40 -31.25 12.97 -11.00
N ARG A 41 -31.33 14.07 -11.79
CA ARG A 41 -32.01 14.14 -13.11
C ARG A 41 -32.06 15.57 -13.73
N ARG A 42 -31.57 15.65 -14.99
CA ARG A 42 -32.05 16.40 -16.19
C ARG A 42 -32.65 17.82 -16.07
N ARG A 43 -32.09 18.76 -16.86
CA ARG A 43 -32.68 19.51 -18.01
C ARG A 43 -31.64 20.53 -18.55
N VAL A 44 -31.10 20.37 -19.76
CA VAL A 44 -31.49 20.98 -21.06
C VAL A 44 -31.63 22.51 -21.06
N ARG A 45 -30.69 23.22 -21.72
CA ARG A 45 -30.86 24.27 -22.76
C ARG A 45 -29.48 24.78 -23.19
N ARG A 46 -29.08 24.52 -24.45
CA ARG A 46 -29.05 25.48 -25.59
C ARG A 46 -28.25 26.75 -25.30
N TYR A 47 -27.08 26.88 -25.93
CA TYR A 47 -26.61 28.16 -26.46
C TYR A 47 -25.92 27.94 -27.81
N ALA A 48 -26.24 28.84 -28.73
CA ALA A 48 -25.93 28.78 -30.14
C ALA A 48 -24.54 29.39 -30.43
N ALA A 49 -23.77 28.72 -31.28
CA ALA A 49 -22.64 29.32 -31.97
C ALA A 49 -23.12 29.84 -33.33
N ARG A 50 -23.11 31.17 -33.47
CA ARG A 50 -23.04 31.87 -34.77
C ARG A 50 -21.62 32.36 -34.88
N HIS A 51 -20.96 32.15 -36.02
CA HIS A 51 -20.13 33.15 -36.69
C HIS A 51 -20.08 32.80 -38.20
N GLN A 52 -20.69 33.70 -38.98
CA GLN A 52 -20.44 34.03 -40.39
C GLN A 52 -18.96 34.40 -40.58
N ALA A 53 -18.34 34.53 -41.74
CA ALA A 53 -18.60 34.30 -43.16
C ALA A 53 -17.27 34.66 -43.86
N ALA A 54 -16.95 34.07 -44.99
CA ALA A 54 -16.06 34.69 -45.98
C ALA A 54 -16.26 34.01 -47.34
N LEU A 55 -16.96 34.72 -48.21
CA LEU A 55 -17.02 34.47 -49.65
C LEU A 55 -16.19 35.57 -50.32
N THR A 56 -15.25 35.21 -51.18
CA THR A 56 -14.87 36.04 -52.34
C THR A 56 -14.46 35.14 -53.52
N PRO A 57 -14.67 35.61 -54.77
CA PRO A 57 -14.67 34.79 -55.98
C PRO A 57 -13.42 34.98 -56.84
N VAL A 58 -13.12 34.03 -57.72
CA VAL A 58 -12.12 34.18 -58.81
C VAL A 58 -12.67 33.55 -60.10
N PRO A 59 -12.55 34.21 -61.28
CA PRO A 59 -13.17 33.80 -62.55
C PRO A 59 -12.22 32.92 -63.41
N PRO A 60 -12.74 32.25 -64.47
CA PRO A 60 -11.89 31.60 -65.47
C PRO A 60 -11.57 32.54 -66.65
N PRO A 61 -10.43 32.37 -67.35
CA PRO A 61 -10.08 33.18 -68.51
C PRO A 61 -10.60 32.58 -69.84
N LEU A 62 -10.85 33.50 -70.77
CA LEU A 62 -10.95 33.32 -72.22
C LEU A 62 -9.56 33.32 -72.87
N ILE A 63 -9.44 32.69 -74.05
CA ILE A 63 -8.61 32.97 -75.26
C ILE A 63 -8.50 31.62 -76.02
N ALA A 64 -9.19 31.39 -77.15
CA ALA A 64 -8.87 31.77 -78.54
C ALA A 64 -7.58 31.06 -79.04
N ASP A 65 -7.39 30.55 -80.24
CA ASP A 65 -8.11 30.30 -81.50
C ASP A 65 -7.16 29.34 -82.28
N VAL A 66 -7.35 29.15 -83.58
CA VAL A 66 -6.43 28.59 -84.60
C VAL A 66 -6.90 27.25 -85.20
N THR A 67 -7.83 27.42 -86.15
CA THR A 67 -7.76 27.03 -87.57
C THR A 67 -7.10 25.70 -87.97
N GLU A 68 -7.82 24.91 -88.77
CA GLU A 68 -7.44 24.65 -90.17
C GLU A 68 -8.60 24.06 -90.99
N ARG A 69 -8.80 24.59 -92.20
CA ARG A 69 -9.62 24.04 -93.28
C ARG A 69 -8.68 23.37 -94.29
N PRO A 70 -9.21 22.51 -95.18
CA PRO A 70 -9.22 22.94 -96.59
C PRO A 70 -10.52 22.64 -97.39
N SER A 71 -10.89 23.66 -98.16
CA SER A 71 -11.41 23.77 -99.55
C SER A 71 -11.30 22.52 -100.47
N TYR A 72 -12.06 22.26 -101.57
CA TYR A 72 -12.84 22.97 -102.63
C TYR A 72 -13.58 21.84 -103.47
N PRO A 73 -14.33 22.05 -104.60
CA PRO A 73 -14.88 23.27 -105.21
C PRO A 73 -16.36 23.23 -105.72
N SER A 74 -16.75 24.44 -106.09
CA SER A 74 -17.89 25.03 -106.81
C SER A 74 -18.39 24.36 -108.11
N ARG A 75 -19.68 24.57 -108.44
CA ARG A 75 -20.20 25.37 -109.60
C ARG A 75 -21.73 25.26 -109.69
N LEU A 76 -22.44 26.39 -109.57
CA LEU A 76 -23.16 27.14 -110.64
C LEU A 76 -24.30 26.36 -111.31
N ILE A 77 -25.53 26.89 -111.20
CA ILE A 77 -26.41 27.33 -112.29
C ILE A 77 -27.72 27.85 -111.66
N ALA A 78 -28.10 29.09 -112.00
CA ALA A 78 -29.43 29.65 -111.75
C ALA A 78 -30.26 29.57 -113.04
N PRO A 79 -31.58 29.36 -112.95
CA PRO A 79 -32.50 30.08 -113.84
C PRO A 79 -33.80 30.52 -113.08
N PRO A 80 -34.85 31.06 -113.72
CA PRO A 80 -35.26 32.46 -113.56
C PRO A 80 -36.61 32.63 -112.82
N LYS A 81 -36.99 33.88 -112.54
CA LYS A 81 -38.33 34.26 -112.04
C LYS A 81 -39.43 33.87 -113.03
N PRO A 82 -40.63 33.56 -112.51
CA PRO A 82 -41.81 34.23 -113.05
C PRO A 82 -42.73 34.80 -111.97
N ASP A 83 -43.38 35.89 -112.35
CA ASP A 83 -44.52 36.49 -111.69
C ASP A 83 -45.71 35.53 -111.65
N THR A 84 -46.43 35.52 -110.54
CA THR A 84 -47.90 35.42 -110.52
C THR A 84 -48.40 35.76 -109.12
N ALA A 85 -49.31 36.72 -109.08
CA ALA A 85 -49.93 37.23 -107.87
C ALA A 85 -50.79 36.15 -107.21
N ILE A 86 -50.38 35.71 -106.01
CA ILE A 86 -51.21 34.89 -105.11
C ILE A 86 -51.55 35.73 -103.88
N SER A 87 -52.86 35.83 -103.64
CA SER A 87 -53.54 36.74 -102.73
C SER A 87 -53.12 36.60 -101.26
N ALA A 88 -53.22 37.69 -100.49
CA ALA A 88 -52.81 37.74 -99.08
C ALA A 88 -53.62 36.81 -98.15
N ARG A 89 -54.75 36.24 -98.60
CA ARG A 89 -55.58 35.30 -97.83
C ARG A 89 -55.03 33.86 -97.85
N GLU A 90 -54.45 33.39 -98.95
CA GLU A 90 -53.90 32.02 -99.06
C GLU A 90 -52.58 31.83 -98.28
N ARG A 91 -51.82 32.90 -98.06
CA ARG A 91 -50.58 32.86 -97.25
C ARG A 91 -50.83 32.62 -95.76
N ILE A 92 -52.03 32.90 -95.24
CA ILE A 92 -52.34 32.76 -93.81
C ILE A 92 -52.79 31.32 -93.49
N GLU A 93 -53.54 30.65 -94.37
CA GLU A 93 -53.90 29.24 -94.20
C GLU A 93 -52.73 28.27 -94.44
N MET A 94 -51.91 28.52 -95.47
CA MET A 94 -50.70 27.72 -95.72
C MET A 94 -49.68 27.84 -94.57
N ARG A 95 -49.55 29.01 -93.93
CA ARG A 95 -48.71 29.19 -92.72
C ARG A 95 -49.29 28.50 -91.47
N ARG A 96 -50.62 28.35 -91.36
CA ARG A 96 -51.27 27.62 -90.26
C ARG A 96 -51.15 26.09 -90.41
N LEU A 97 -51.26 25.57 -91.63
CA LEU A 97 -51.09 24.13 -91.92
C LEU A 97 -49.61 23.70 -91.85
N GLN A 98 -48.67 24.51 -92.34
CA GLN A 98 -47.23 24.22 -92.22
C GLN A 98 -46.70 24.34 -90.78
N ARG A 99 -47.25 25.23 -89.94
CA ARG A 99 -46.94 25.27 -88.50
C ARG A 99 -47.48 24.05 -87.75
N ARG A 100 -48.71 23.59 -88.06
CA ARG A 100 -49.30 22.36 -87.47
C ARG A 100 -48.51 21.11 -87.88
N ALA A 101 -48.11 20.97 -89.15
CA ALA A 101 -47.32 19.82 -89.61
C ALA A 101 -45.88 19.78 -89.06
N ARG A 102 -45.21 20.93 -88.89
CA ARG A 102 -43.87 21.01 -88.28
C ARG A 102 -43.90 20.81 -86.77
N LEU A 103 -44.94 21.29 -86.07
CA LEU A 103 -45.14 21.01 -84.65
C LEU A 103 -45.50 19.54 -84.42
N GLN A 104 -46.33 18.92 -85.26
CA GLN A 104 -46.67 17.50 -85.18
C GLN A 104 -45.46 16.58 -85.45
N ARG A 105 -44.59 16.91 -86.42
CA ARG A 105 -43.34 16.13 -86.65
C ARG A 105 -42.32 16.30 -85.53
N ARG A 106 -42.17 17.50 -84.95
CA ARG A 106 -41.32 17.69 -83.75
C ARG A 106 -41.92 16.98 -82.54
N PHE A 107 -43.24 17.05 -82.33
CA PHE A 107 -43.91 16.27 -81.28
C PHE A 107 -43.78 14.75 -81.49
N ALA A 108 -43.80 14.27 -82.73
CA ALA A 108 -43.60 12.85 -83.04
C ALA A 108 -42.16 12.39 -82.75
N VAL A 109 -41.15 13.19 -83.14
CA VAL A 109 -39.73 12.89 -82.83
C VAL A 109 -39.47 12.94 -81.32
N TRP A 110 -39.96 13.97 -80.62
CA TRP A 110 -39.84 14.07 -79.16
C TRP A 110 -40.64 12.99 -78.43
N ARG A 111 -41.81 12.56 -78.95
CA ARG A 111 -42.52 11.38 -78.46
C ARG A 111 -41.69 10.11 -78.66
N SER A 112 -41.13 9.88 -79.85
CA SER A 112 -40.31 8.69 -80.12
C SER A 112 -39.04 8.64 -79.27
N LEU A 113 -38.41 9.80 -79.03
CA LEU A 113 -37.25 9.92 -78.15
C LEU A 113 -37.66 9.68 -76.69
N ALA A 114 -38.78 10.26 -76.24
CA ALA A 114 -39.30 10.07 -74.90
C ALA A 114 -39.75 8.61 -74.67
N THR A 115 -40.37 7.94 -75.64
CA THR A 115 -40.73 6.52 -75.53
C THR A 115 -39.51 5.63 -75.53
N THR A 116 -38.47 5.95 -76.33
CA THR A 116 -37.22 5.20 -76.33
C THR A 116 -36.48 5.39 -75.00
N LEU A 117 -36.40 6.62 -74.48
CA LEU A 117 -35.80 6.92 -73.19
C LEU A 117 -36.56 6.27 -72.04
N LEU A 118 -37.89 6.26 -72.09
CA LEU A 118 -38.73 5.58 -71.10
C LEU A 118 -38.50 4.06 -71.16
N LEU A 119 -38.44 3.47 -72.35
CA LEU A 119 -38.16 2.05 -72.53
C LEU A 119 -36.74 1.69 -72.04
N CYS A 120 -35.73 2.49 -72.39
CA CYS A 120 -34.36 2.32 -71.89
C CYS A 120 -34.29 2.44 -70.37
N THR A 121 -35.00 3.41 -69.78
CA THR A 121 -35.08 3.55 -68.32
C THR A 121 -35.78 2.36 -67.67
N LEU A 122 -36.86 1.86 -68.28
CA LEU A 122 -37.59 0.71 -67.76
C LEU A 122 -36.77 -0.58 -67.86
N VAL A 123 -36.03 -0.76 -68.96
CA VAL A 123 -35.05 -1.86 -69.12
C VAL A 123 -33.93 -1.74 -68.11
N LEU A 124 -33.36 -0.54 -67.92
CA LEU A 124 -32.29 -0.30 -66.96
C LEU A 124 -32.72 -0.56 -65.52
N LEU A 125 -33.96 -0.24 -65.16
CA LEU A 125 -34.53 -0.51 -63.84
C LEU A 125 -35.00 -1.96 -63.68
N ALA A 126 -35.34 -2.66 -64.76
CA ALA A 126 -35.72 -4.07 -64.75
C ALA A 126 -34.49 -5.01 -64.78
N LEU A 127 -33.37 -4.57 -65.35
CA LEU A 127 -32.12 -5.35 -65.48
C LEU A 127 -31.62 -5.91 -64.14
N PRO A 128 -31.58 -5.15 -63.02
CA PRO A 128 -31.21 -5.70 -61.72
C PRO A 128 -32.11 -6.83 -61.21
N TYR A 129 -33.40 -6.75 -61.51
CA TYR A 129 -34.37 -7.79 -61.13
C TYR A 129 -34.22 -9.03 -62.01
N ALA A 130 -33.98 -8.86 -63.32
CA ALA A 130 -33.70 -9.96 -64.23
C ALA A 130 -32.40 -10.71 -63.88
N ILE A 131 -31.35 -9.97 -63.50
CA ILE A 131 -30.10 -10.55 -62.99
C ILE A 131 -30.37 -11.26 -61.65
N GLY A 132 -31.07 -10.62 -60.71
CA GLY A 132 -31.43 -11.25 -59.43
C GLY A 132 -32.19 -12.57 -59.57
N LEU A 133 -33.11 -12.67 -60.53
CA LEU A 133 -33.84 -13.92 -60.83
C LEU A 133 -32.91 -15.02 -61.40
N SER A 134 -31.88 -14.63 -62.16
CA SER A 134 -30.91 -15.57 -62.75
C SER A 134 -29.92 -16.13 -61.71
N TYR A 135 -29.66 -15.36 -60.66
CA TYR A 135 -28.77 -15.70 -59.55
C TYR A 135 -29.53 -16.04 -58.26
N HIS A 136 -30.75 -16.59 -58.38
CA HIS A 136 -31.50 -17.07 -57.22
C HIS A 136 -30.63 -18.02 -56.38
N GLU A 137 -30.44 -17.71 -55.10
CA GLU A 137 -29.59 -18.46 -54.16
C GLU A 137 -28.09 -18.50 -54.52
N ARG A 138 -27.59 -17.55 -55.31
CA ARG A 138 -26.15 -17.44 -55.64
C ARG A 138 -25.63 -16.04 -55.42
N ALA A 139 -24.36 -15.93 -55.03
CA ALA A 139 -23.70 -14.65 -54.90
C ALA A 139 -23.43 -14.04 -56.29
N LEU A 140 -23.68 -12.74 -56.44
CA LEU A 140 -23.46 -12.03 -57.71
C LEU A 140 -21.96 -12.01 -58.09
N PRO A 141 -21.64 -11.94 -59.39
CA PRO A 141 -20.27 -11.72 -59.86
C PRO A 141 -19.65 -10.46 -59.24
N GLY A 142 -18.41 -10.57 -58.76
CA GLY A 142 -17.67 -9.47 -58.14
C GLY A 142 -17.81 -9.39 -56.62
N VAL A 143 -18.62 -10.24 -55.97
CA VAL A 143 -18.67 -10.33 -54.51
C VAL A 143 -17.52 -11.18 -53.99
N ALA A 144 -16.79 -10.63 -53.02
CA ALA A 144 -15.77 -11.28 -52.22
C ALA A 144 -16.08 -11.11 -50.71
N ILE A 145 -15.54 -12.01 -49.89
CA ILE A 145 -15.60 -11.95 -48.43
C ILE A 145 -14.17 -11.92 -47.91
N GLN A 146 -13.75 -10.77 -47.40
CA GLN A 146 -12.40 -10.44 -46.95
C GLN A 146 -11.30 -11.10 -47.81
N GLY A 147 -11.34 -10.85 -49.13
CA GLY A 147 -10.39 -11.34 -50.13
C GLY A 147 -10.74 -12.68 -50.79
N VAL A 148 -11.71 -13.43 -50.26
CA VAL A 148 -12.18 -14.70 -50.84
C VAL A 148 -13.26 -14.45 -51.88
N ARG A 149 -13.01 -14.78 -53.14
CA ARG A 149 -14.00 -14.63 -54.20
C ARG A 149 -15.11 -15.67 -54.05
N VAL A 150 -16.33 -15.21 -53.83
CA VAL A 150 -17.52 -16.07 -53.65
C VAL A 150 -18.51 -15.98 -54.82
N SER A 151 -18.10 -15.33 -55.91
CA SER A 151 -18.91 -15.11 -57.10
C SER A 151 -19.47 -16.42 -57.68
N ASN A 152 -20.77 -16.44 -57.97
CA ASN A 152 -21.51 -17.56 -58.56
C ASN A 152 -21.60 -18.82 -57.69
N LEU A 153 -21.14 -18.77 -56.43
CA LEU A 153 -21.25 -19.88 -55.50
C LEU A 153 -22.64 -19.89 -54.83
N ASP A 154 -23.11 -21.10 -54.55
CA ASP A 154 -24.29 -21.36 -53.71
C ASP A 154 -23.90 -21.34 -52.22
N PRO A 155 -24.87 -21.30 -51.28
CA PRO A 155 -24.58 -21.15 -49.85
C PRO A 155 -23.65 -22.24 -49.31
N SER A 156 -23.79 -23.49 -49.79
CA SER A 156 -22.99 -24.62 -49.30
C SER A 156 -21.54 -24.54 -49.80
N ALA A 157 -21.32 -24.15 -51.06
CA ALA A 157 -19.98 -23.94 -51.60
C ALA A 157 -19.29 -22.72 -50.98
N ILE A 158 -20.04 -21.65 -50.65
CA ILE A 158 -19.49 -20.50 -49.90
C ILE A 158 -19.04 -20.96 -48.52
N ALA A 159 -19.88 -21.69 -47.77
CA ALA A 159 -19.52 -22.21 -46.45
C ALA A 159 -18.25 -23.09 -46.49
N ALA A 160 -18.16 -24.01 -47.46
CA ALA A 160 -16.98 -24.86 -47.64
C ALA A 160 -15.71 -24.04 -47.96
N THR A 161 -15.83 -23.04 -48.83
CA THR A 161 -14.70 -22.16 -49.20
C THR A 161 -14.21 -21.35 -48.01
N LEU A 162 -15.13 -20.78 -47.21
CA LEU A 162 -14.78 -20.03 -46.00
C LEU A 162 -14.14 -20.95 -44.94
N HIS A 163 -14.63 -22.18 -44.80
CA HIS A 163 -14.06 -23.15 -43.86
C HIS A 163 -12.62 -23.55 -44.23
N VAL A 164 -12.33 -23.75 -45.52
CA VAL A 164 -10.97 -24.03 -45.99
C VAL A 164 -10.06 -22.81 -45.83
N GLN A 165 -10.52 -21.62 -46.21
CA GLN A 165 -9.67 -20.42 -46.15
C GLN A 165 -9.34 -19.99 -44.72
N TYR A 166 -10.33 -20.04 -43.81
CA TYR A 166 -10.18 -19.59 -42.44
C TYR A 166 -9.97 -20.72 -41.44
N GLY A 167 -9.79 -21.97 -41.90
CA GLY A 167 -9.62 -23.15 -41.04
C GLY A 167 -8.56 -22.97 -39.97
N ASP A 168 -7.36 -22.54 -40.36
CA ASP A 168 -6.24 -22.28 -39.45
C ASP A 168 -6.59 -21.23 -38.38
N PHE A 169 -7.33 -20.18 -38.76
CA PHE A 169 -7.79 -19.14 -37.83
C PHE A 169 -8.93 -19.64 -36.92
N LEU A 170 -9.82 -20.47 -37.42
CA LEU A 170 -10.91 -21.05 -36.63
C LEU A 170 -10.40 -22.04 -35.58
N GLU A 171 -9.33 -22.78 -35.90
CA GLU A 171 -8.65 -23.68 -34.97
C GLU A 171 -7.77 -22.92 -33.96
N GLN A 172 -6.93 -22.01 -34.45
CA GLN A 172 -5.97 -21.26 -33.64
C GLN A 172 -5.98 -19.77 -34.01
N PRO A 173 -6.96 -19.01 -33.50
CA PRO A 173 -7.13 -17.61 -33.89
C PRO A 173 -5.99 -16.72 -33.38
N LEU A 174 -5.41 -17.08 -32.25
CA LEU A 174 -4.51 -16.21 -31.51
C LEU A 174 -3.53 -17.02 -30.66
N THR A 175 -2.26 -16.63 -30.69
CA THR A 175 -1.23 -17.07 -29.75
C THR A 175 -0.90 -15.91 -28.81
N ILE A 176 -1.26 -16.05 -27.55
CA ILE A 176 -0.99 -15.07 -26.51
C ILE A 176 0.32 -15.47 -25.82
N THR A 177 1.31 -14.57 -25.80
CA THR A 177 2.60 -14.82 -25.15
C THR A 177 2.88 -13.83 -24.03
N TYR A 178 3.50 -14.33 -22.96
CA TYR A 178 4.02 -13.51 -21.88
C TYR A 178 5.25 -14.18 -21.25
N ARG A 179 6.44 -13.61 -21.47
CA ARG A 179 7.72 -14.21 -21.06
C ARG A 179 7.83 -15.65 -21.59
N ASP A 180 7.93 -16.64 -20.71
CA ASP A 180 8.05 -18.07 -21.05
C ASP A 180 6.69 -18.78 -21.17
N GLN A 181 5.58 -18.07 -20.92
CA GLN A 181 4.24 -18.63 -20.97
C GLN A 181 3.55 -18.32 -22.30
N THR A 182 2.85 -19.32 -22.84
CA THR A 182 2.12 -19.23 -24.10
C THR A 182 0.74 -19.86 -23.95
N TRP A 183 -0.29 -19.19 -24.48
CA TRP A 183 -1.66 -19.66 -24.50
C TRP A 183 -2.25 -19.55 -25.90
N THR A 184 -2.98 -20.57 -26.33
CA THR A 184 -3.63 -20.64 -27.64
C THR A 184 -5.14 -20.79 -27.47
N PRO A 185 -5.86 -19.71 -27.09
CA PRO A 185 -7.30 -19.80 -26.87
C PRO A 185 -8.08 -20.04 -28.15
N SER A 186 -9.13 -20.83 -28.05
CA SER A 186 -10.11 -20.98 -29.13
C SER A 186 -11.04 -19.75 -29.23
N LEU A 187 -11.68 -19.56 -30.39
CA LEU A 187 -12.67 -18.49 -30.58
C LEU A 187 -13.80 -18.58 -29.55
N ALA A 188 -14.25 -19.80 -29.23
CA ALA A 188 -15.30 -20.05 -28.25
C ALA A 188 -14.90 -19.60 -26.83
N GLU A 189 -13.65 -19.81 -26.43
CA GLU A 189 -13.11 -19.36 -25.14
C GLU A 189 -12.97 -17.84 -25.04
N LEU A 190 -12.64 -17.19 -26.16
CA LEU A 190 -12.62 -15.73 -26.28
C LEU A 190 -14.03 -15.12 -26.36
N GLY A 191 -15.07 -15.94 -26.50
CA GLY A 191 -16.44 -15.48 -26.68
C GLY A 191 -16.71 -14.90 -28.07
N VAL A 192 -15.90 -15.27 -29.06
CA VAL A 192 -16.01 -14.83 -30.45
C VAL A 192 -16.73 -15.91 -31.23
N VAL A 193 -17.80 -15.53 -31.93
CA VAL A 193 -18.52 -16.43 -32.84
C VAL A 193 -18.40 -15.90 -34.25
N PHE A 194 -17.90 -16.75 -35.15
CA PHE A 194 -17.87 -16.49 -36.58
C PHE A 194 -19.23 -16.87 -37.17
N ASP A 195 -20.08 -15.87 -37.40
CA ASP A 195 -21.44 -16.08 -37.91
C ASP A 195 -21.40 -16.30 -39.42
N THR A 196 -21.21 -17.57 -39.79
CA THR A 196 -21.11 -17.99 -41.18
C THR A 196 -22.44 -17.78 -41.90
N GLU A 197 -23.57 -18.05 -41.24
CA GLU A 197 -24.90 -17.92 -41.84
C GLU A 197 -25.22 -16.46 -42.14
N ALA A 198 -25.00 -15.54 -41.20
CA ALA A 198 -25.22 -14.12 -41.42
C ALA A 198 -24.26 -13.56 -42.50
N THR A 199 -23.02 -14.03 -42.53
CA THR A 199 -22.03 -13.65 -43.53
C THR A 199 -22.46 -14.09 -44.95
N ILE A 200 -22.90 -15.34 -45.10
CA ILE A 200 -23.41 -15.87 -46.37
C ILE A 200 -24.69 -15.14 -46.79
N ALA A 201 -25.64 -14.97 -45.88
CA ALA A 201 -26.88 -14.26 -46.16
C ALA A 201 -26.63 -12.81 -46.60
N HIS A 202 -25.64 -12.14 -46.01
CA HIS A 202 -25.23 -10.80 -46.43
C HIS A 202 -24.63 -10.80 -47.84
N ALA A 203 -23.75 -11.76 -48.15
CA ALA A 203 -23.15 -11.91 -49.48
C ALA A 203 -24.18 -12.21 -50.58
N LEU A 204 -25.17 -13.05 -50.29
CA LEU A 204 -26.25 -13.38 -51.25
C LEU A 204 -27.20 -12.21 -51.48
N ARG A 205 -27.49 -11.43 -50.44
CA ARG A 205 -28.44 -10.30 -50.52
C ARG A 205 -27.85 -9.03 -51.11
N TYR A 206 -26.52 -8.93 -51.19
CA TYR A 206 -25.83 -7.76 -51.74
C TYR A 206 -26.20 -7.56 -53.23
N GLY A 207 -26.67 -6.37 -53.60
CA GLY A 207 -27.20 -6.07 -54.93
C GLY A 207 -28.55 -6.70 -55.28
N GLN A 208 -29.11 -7.55 -54.40
CA GLN A 208 -30.40 -8.23 -54.60
C GLN A 208 -31.53 -7.67 -53.72
N THR A 209 -31.25 -6.70 -52.85
CA THR A 209 -32.22 -6.10 -51.93
C THR A 209 -32.24 -4.57 -52.06
N GLY A 210 -33.33 -3.93 -51.63
CA GLY A 210 -33.52 -2.47 -51.76
C GLY A 210 -34.35 -2.04 -52.98
N ASP A 211 -34.47 -0.73 -53.18
CA ASP A 211 -35.20 -0.11 -54.28
C ASP A 211 -34.43 -0.22 -55.62
N PRO A 212 -35.11 -0.01 -56.77
CA PRO A 212 -34.49 -0.19 -58.09
C PRO A 212 -33.21 0.62 -58.32
N LEU A 213 -33.06 1.80 -57.70
CA LEU A 213 -31.87 2.63 -57.89
C LEU A 213 -30.69 2.10 -57.10
N THR A 214 -30.89 1.64 -55.86
CA THR A 214 -29.84 0.99 -55.05
C THR A 214 -29.31 -0.26 -55.72
N ARG A 215 -30.18 -1.15 -56.21
CA ARG A 215 -29.73 -2.38 -56.90
C ARG A 215 -28.91 -2.07 -58.16
N LEU A 216 -29.30 -1.03 -58.90
CA LEU A 216 -28.56 -0.59 -60.09
C LEU A 216 -27.17 -0.04 -59.71
N HIS A 217 -27.09 0.72 -58.62
CA HIS A 217 -25.81 1.22 -58.09
C HIS A 217 -24.89 0.09 -57.59
N ASP A 218 -25.43 -0.86 -56.84
CA ASP A 218 -24.68 -2.01 -56.33
C ASP A 218 -24.15 -2.87 -57.48
N LEU A 219 -24.96 -3.12 -58.52
CA LEU A 219 -24.52 -3.83 -59.72
C LEU A 219 -23.44 -3.07 -60.49
N ALA A 220 -23.56 -1.75 -60.63
CA ALA A 220 -22.51 -0.95 -61.25
C ALA A 220 -21.20 -1.01 -60.45
N THR A 221 -21.29 -1.03 -59.12
CA THR A 221 -20.13 -1.15 -58.22
C THR A 221 -19.44 -2.51 -58.38
N LEU A 222 -20.23 -3.59 -58.43
CA LEU A 222 -19.72 -4.95 -58.68
C LEU A 222 -19.00 -5.07 -60.03
N LEU A 223 -19.49 -4.39 -61.07
CA LEU A 223 -18.90 -4.43 -62.41
C LEU A 223 -17.60 -3.62 -62.55
N VAL A 224 -17.44 -2.52 -61.82
CA VAL A 224 -16.27 -1.63 -61.94
C VAL A 224 -15.09 -2.10 -61.10
N GLY A 225 -15.33 -2.68 -59.92
CA GLY A 225 -14.24 -3.08 -59.01
C GLY A 225 -14.53 -4.25 -58.09
N GLY A 226 -15.75 -4.81 -58.11
CA GLY A 226 -16.19 -5.78 -57.12
C GLY A 226 -16.44 -5.15 -55.74
N VAL A 227 -16.94 -5.95 -54.81
CA VAL A 227 -17.09 -5.56 -53.40
C VAL A 227 -16.42 -6.62 -52.54
N ASP A 228 -15.72 -6.18 -51.50
CA ASP A 228 -15.17 -7.05 -50.49
C ASP A 228 -15.92 -6.84 -49.17
N LEU A 229 -16.66 -7.87 -48.75
CA LEU A 229 -17.52 -7.82 -47.57
C LEU A 229 -16.73 -8.30 -46.34
N ALA A 230 -16.84 -7.57 -45.24
CA ALA A 230 -16.31 -8.03 -43.96
C ALA A 230 -17.26 -9.12 -43.37
N PRO A 231 -16.71 -10.26 -42.92
CA PRO A 231 -17.50 -11.29 -42.26
C PRO A 231 -18.02 -10.81 -40.91
N HIS A 232 -19.15 -11.40 -40.49
CA HIS A 232 -19.82 -11.03 -39.26
C HIS A 232 -19.21 -11.78 -38.07
N LEU A 233 -18.45 -11.05 -37.25
CA LEU A 233 -17.92 -11.53 -35.98
C LEU A 233 -18.75 -10.94 -34.84
N THR A 234 -19.40 -11.79 -34.06
CA THR A 234 -20.05 -11.37 -32.81
C THR A 234 -19.14 -11.67 -31.64
N VAL A 235 -18.88 -10.68 -30.79
CA VAL A 235 -18.03 -10.83 -29.60
C VAL A 235 -18.85 -10.66 -28.34
N ASP A 236 -18.81 -11.65 -27.46
CA ASP A 236 -19.32 -11.58 -26.10
C ASP A 236 -18.23 -10.99 -25.19
N GLU A 237 -18.30 -9.68 -24.96
CA GLU A 237 -17.35 -8.95 -24.10
C GLU A 237 -17.24 -9.55 -22.70
N ALA A 238 -18.32 -10.13 -22.16
CA ALA A 238 -18.31 -10.71 -20.83
C ALA A 238 -17.50 -12.02 -20.78
N LYS A 239 -17.56 -12.84 -21.83
CA LYS A 239 -16.72 -14.04 -21.95
C LYS A 239 -15.25 -13.68 -22.13
N LEU A 240 -14.94 -12.70 -22.98
CA LEU A 240 -13.58 -12.22 -23.17
C LEU A 240 -12.97 -11.68 -21.87
N GLN A 241 -13.73 -10.87 -21.12
CA GLN A 241 -13.30 -10.39 -19.81
C GLN A 241 -13.07 -11.52 -18.82
N ARG A 242 -13.95 -12.54 -18.77
CA ARG A 242 -13.74 -13.72 -17.91
C ARG A 242 -12.50 -14.52 -18.31
N TYR A 243 -12.20 -14.61 -19.60
CA TYR A 243 -10.96 -15.24 -20.07
C TYR A 243 -9.75 -14.46 -19.58
N LEU A 244 -9.72 -13.14 -19.76
CA LEU A 244 -8.62 -12.29 -19.28
C LEU A 244 -8.48 -12.30 -17.76
N LEU A 245 -9.57 -12.38 -17.01
CA LEU A 245 -9.53 -12.52 -15.55
C LEU A 245 -8.92 -13.86 -15.09
N ARG A 246 -9.23 -14.96 -15.79
CA ARG A 246 -8.58 -16.25 -15.53
C ARG A 246 -7.09 -16.20 -15.86
N LEU A 247 -6.75 -15.56 -16.98
CA LEU A 247 -5.36 -15.36 -17.39
C LEU A 247 -4.58 -14.47 -16.41
N SER A 248 -5.24 -13.47 -15.81
CA SER A 248 -4.62 -12.61 -14.81
C SER A 248 -4.20 -13.38 -13.57
N GLN A 249 -4.87 -14.49 -13.20
CA GLN A 249 -4.46 -15.31 -12.05
C GLN A 249 -3.08 -15.96 -12.21
N SER A 250 -2.63 -16.23 -13.43
CA SER A 250 -1.29 -16.78 -13.69
C SER A 250 -0.22 -15.72 -13.98
N VAL A 251 -0.64 -14.52 -14.37
CA VAL A 251 0.25 -13.41 -14.78
C VAL A 251 0.44 -12.38 -13.67
N ASP A 252 -0.60 -12.11 -12.90
CA ASP A 252 -0.60 -11.15 -11.81
C ASP A 252 0.22 -11.70 -10.66
N HIS A 253 1.16 -10.89 -10.17
CA HIS A 253 1.94 -11.19 -9.00
C HIS A 253 1.88 -9.96 -8.07
N PRO A 254 1.34 -10.07 -6.85
CA PRO A 254 1.30 -8.92 -5.95
C PRO A 254 2.73 -8.48 -5.59
N PRO A 255 2.98 -7.16 -5.41
CA PRO A 255 4.28 -6.71 -4.93
C PRO A 255 4.51 -7.21 -3.51
N ARG A 256 5.77 -7.48 -3.16
CA ARG A 256 6.19 -7.81 -1.79
C ARG A 256 7.12 -6.72 -1.28
N ASP A 257 6.76 -6.14 -0.16
CA ASP A 257 7.53 -5.09 0.49
C ASP A 257 8.85 -5.63 1.05
N ALA A 258 9.89 -4.80 1.02
CA ALA A 258 11.12 -5.09 1.74
C ALA A 258 10.86 -5.08 3.25
N ALA A 259 11.56 -5.96 3.96
CA ALA A 259 11.50 -6.02 5.41
C ALA A 259 12.91 -6.05 6.00
N LEU A 260 13.09 -5.41 7.14
CA LEU A 260 14.32 -5.42 7.91
C LEU A 260 14.00 -5.86 9.33
N SER A 261 14.75 -6.83 9.84
CA SER A 261 14.65 -7.30 11.22
C SER A 261 16.00 -7.21 11.90
N VAL A 262 16.02 -6.74 13.15
CA VAL A 262 17.24 -6.59 13.95
C VAL A 262 17.05 -7.38 15.24
N GLN A 263 17.80 -8.48 15.41
CA GLN A 263 17.68 -9.37 16.56
C GLN A 263 19.02 -10.04 16.86
N HIS A 264 19.34 -10.23 18.15
CA HIS A 264 20.56 -10.93 18.59
C HIS A 264 21.88 -10.37 18.00
N GLY A 265 21.93 -9.07 17.71
CA GLY A 265 23.10 -8.42 17.11
C GLY A 265 23.23 -8.59 15.59
N TYR A 266 22.26 -9.24 14.94
CA TYR A 266 22.25 -9.44 13.49
C TYR A 266 21.15 -8.61 12.81
N VAL A 267 21.48 -8.11 11.61
CA VAL A 267 20.56 -7.41 10.73
C VAL A 267 20.15 -8.37 9.62
N ILE A 268 18.86 -8.66 9.51
CA ILE A 268 18.28 -9.57 8.52
C ILE A 268 17.45 -8.74 7.55
N ALA A 269 17.96 -8.58 6.33
CA ALA A 269 17.30 -7.85 5.26
C ALA A 269 16.58 -8.82 4.30
N THR A 270 15.30 -8.57 4.07
CA THR A 270 14.49 -9.27 3.07
C THR A 270 14.19 -8.30 1.93
N PRO A 271 14.71 -8.53 0.71
CA PRO A 271 14.55 -7.61 -0.41
C PRO A 271 13.09 -7.56 -0.89
N ALA A 272 12.70 -6.40 -1.40
CA ALA A 272 11.41 -6.19 -2.05
C ALA A 272 11.36 -6.87 -3.42
N ASP A 273 10.18 -7.36 -3.79
CA ASP A 273 9.90 -7.98 -5.07
C ASP A 273 8.80 -7.19 -5.81
N SER A 274 9.11 -6.74 -7.02
CA SER A 274 8.20 -5.95 -7.83
C SER A 274 7.02 -6.80 -8.30
N GLY A 275 5.82 -6.30 -8.03
CA GLY A 275 4.59 -6.92 -8.48
C GLY A 275 4.30 -6.63 -9.94
N ARG A 276 3.20 -7.21 -10.40
CA ARG A 276 2.72 -7.07 -11.77
C ARG A 276 1.23 -7.24 -11.85
N GLN A 277 0.64 -6.49 -12.77
CA GLN A 277 -0.79 -6.53 -13.04
C GLN A 277 -1.03 -6.50 -14.55
N LEU A 278 -1.80 -7.46 -15.04
CA LEU A 278 -2.35 -7.48 -16.39
C LEU A 278 -3.27 -6.27 -16.58
N LEU A 279 -3.25 -5.68 -17.78
CA LEU A 279 -4.08 -4.52 -18.13
C LEU A 279 -5.26 -4.98 -19.00
N PRO A 280 -6.44 -5.33 -18.44
CA PRO A 280 -7.47 -6.06 -19.19
C PRO A 280 -8.05 -5.24 -20.34
N ALA A 281 -8.18 -3.92 -20.16
CA ALA A 281 -8.71 -3.03 -21.18
C ALA A 281 -7.79 -2.92 -22.40
N GLU A 282 -6.47 -2.75 -22.18
CA GLU A 282 -5.48 -2.65 -23.25
C GLU A 282 -5.37 -3.97 -24.02
N ASN A 283 -5.30 -5.10 -23.30
CA ASN A 283 -5.25 -6.42 -23.91
C ASN A 283 -6.54 -6.75 -24.69
N THR A 284 -7.71 -6.31 -24.21
CA THR A 284 -8.97 -6.47 -24.95
C THR A 284 -8.91 -5.77 -26.32
N LEU A 285 -8.40 -4.53 -26.36
CA LEU A 285 -8.26 -3.79 -27.61
C LEU A 285 -7.28 -4.46 -28.57
N GLU A 286 -6.14 -4.95 -28.08
CA GLU A 286 -5.16 -5.69 -28.90
C GLU A 286 -5.73 -7.00 -29.44
N ILE A 287 -6.45 -7.77 -28.61
CA ILE A 287 -7.12 -9.01 -29.03
C ILE A 287 -8.16 -8.73 -30.12
N LEU A 288 -9.04 -7.74 -29.91
CA LEU A 288 -10.06 -7.38 -30.88
C LEU A 288 -9.47 -6.87 -32.19
N ALA A 289 -8.35 -6.14 -32.14
CA ALA A 289 -7.64 -5.70 -33.33
C ALA A 289 -7.03 -6.90 -34.10
N ALA A 290 -6.42 -7.84 -33.40
CA ALA A 290 -5.84 -9.05 -33.99
C ALA A 290 -6.91 -9.93 -34.68
N LEU A 291 -8.07 -10.12 -34.02
CA LEU A 291 -9.16 -10.93 -34.56
C LEU A 291 -9.79 -10.38 -35.85
N ARG A 292 -9.69 -9.07 -36.10
CA ARG A 292 -10.17 -8.45 -37.36
C ARG A 292 -9.38 -8.88 -38.60
N THR A 293 -8.17 -9.39 -38.42
CA THR A 293 -7.33 -9.86 -39.53
C THR A 293 -7.78 -11.21 -40.09
N LEU A 294 -8.54 -12.00 -39.30
CA LEU A 294 -8.94 -13.38 -39.62
C LEU A 294 -7.77 -14.29 -40.02
N GLN A 295 -6.59 -14.00 -39.49
CA GLN A 295 -5.40 -14.82 -39.61
C GLN A 295 -4.87 -15.11 -38.21
N PRO A 296 -4.22 -16.26 -37.99
CA PRO A 296 -3.53 -16.52 -36.73
C PRO A 296 -2.52 -15.41 -36.44
N GLN A 297 -2.69 -14.75 -35.30
CA GLN A 297 -1.79 -13.67 -34.85
C GLN A 297 -1.13 -14.03 -33.53
N GLN A 298 0.07 -13.49 -33.30
CA GLN A 298 0.73 -13.55 -32.00
C GLN A 298 0.62 -12.20 -31.30
N ILE A 299 0.10 -12.18 -30.07
CA ILE A 299 0.04 -10.97 -29.24
C ILE A 299 0.83 -11.16 -27.95
N THR A 300 1.51 -10.11 -27.50
CA THR A 300 2.21 -10.11 -26.22
C THR A 300 1.39 -9.38 -25.17
N LEU A 301 1.12 -10.02 -24.03
CA LEU A 301 0.27 -9.42 -22.99
C LEU A 301 0.86 -8.12 -22.45
N ARG A 302 0.02 -7.09 -22.37
CA ARG A 302 0.33 -5.82 -21.71
C ARG A 302 0.13 -5.94 -20.22
N THR A 303 1.20 -5.66 -19.48
CA THR A 303 1.21 -5.64 -18.01
C THR A 303 1.83 -4.35 -17.51
N ARG A 304 1.41 -3.89 -16.33
CA ARG A 304 2.06 -2.81 -15.59
C ARG A 304 2.82 -3.39 -14.40
N ALA A 305 4.02 -2.87 -14.13
CA ALA A 305 4.76 -3.16 -12.91
C ALA A 305 4.08 -2.47 -11.72
N LEU A 306 3.90 -3.20 -10.63
CA LEU A 306 3.45 -2.65 -9.35
C LEU A 306 4.69 -2.52 -8.46
N GLU A 307 5.05 -1.28 -8.12
CA GLU A 307 6.14 -1.04 -7.18
C GLU A 307 5.71 -1.41 -5.76
N PRO A 308 6.59 -2.04 -4.97
CA PRO A 308 6.37 -2.26 -3.55
C PRO A 308 6.30 -0.92 -2.81
N THR A 309 5.53 -0.88 -1.73
CA THR A 309 5.45 0.29 -0.85
C THR A 309 6.81 0.60 -0.24
N VAL A 310 7.50 -0.46 0.19
CA VAL A 310 8.83 -0.36 0.77
C VAL A 310 9.82 -0.99 -0.20
N ASN A 311 10.67 -0.15 -0.79
CA ASN A 311 11.58 -0.57 -1.86
C ASN A 311 12.99 -0.91 -1.33
N ASN A 312 13.83 -1.43 -2.22
CA ASN A 312 15.20 -1.84 -1.88
C ASN A 312 16.14 -0.65 -1.56
N GLN A 313 15.83 0.56 -2.01
CA GLN A 313 16.61 1.75 -1.66
C GLN A 313 16.38 2.15 -0.19
N MET A 314 15.12 2.10 0.26
CA MET A 314 14.75 2.32 1.66
C MET A 314 15.35 1.25 2.56
N LEU A 315 15.31 -0.01 2.12
CA LEU A 315 15.95 -1.13 2.83
C LEU A 315 17.45 -0.90 3.02
N ALA A 316 18.18 -0.53 1.96
CA ALA A 316 19.62 -0.31 2.03
C ALA A 316 19.98 0.84 2.99
N ALA A 317 19.20 1.93 2.99
CA ALA A 317 19.40 3.04 3.92
C ALA A 317 19.17 2.61 5.38
N ALA A 318 18.09 1.86 5.65
CA ALA A 318 17.78 1.36 6.98
C ALA A 318 18.78 0.31 7.46
N GLU A 319 19.25 -0.58 6.57
CA GLU A 319 20.29 -1.55 6.87
C GLU A 319 21.59 -0.85 7.27
N GLN A 320 22.01 0.17 6.52
CA GLN A 320 23.18 0.98 6.85
C GLN A 320 23.01 1.67 8.21
N GLN A 321 21.83 2.19 8.52
CA GLN A 321 21.52 2.78 9.82
C GLN A 321 21.61 1.75 10.95
N ALA A 322 21.01 0.56 10.79
CA ALA A 322 21.09 -0.52 11.78
C ALA A 322 22.53 -0.96 12.03
N GLN A 323 23.31 -1.15 10.96
CA GLN A 323 24.73 -1.52 11.06
C GLN A 323 25.54 -0.44 11.78
N ALA A 324 25.27 0.84 11.54
CA ALA A 324 25.93 1.95 12.25
C ALA A 324 25.60 2.01 13.75
N LEU A 325 24.36 1.68 14.13
CA LEU A 325 23.96 1.55 15.54
C LEU A 325 24.68 0.39 16.22
N LEU A 326 24.78 -0.75 15.52
CA LEU A 326 25.43 -1.98 16.00
C LEU A 326 26.95 -2.04 15.81
N ALA A 327 27.57 -0.98 15.26
CA ALA A 327 29.00 -0.96 14.97
C ALA A 327 29.89 -0.99 16.23
N ALA A 328 29.37 -0.52 17.37
CA ALA A 328 30.14 -0.39 18.60
C ALA A 328 29.28 -0.60 19.85
N PRO A 329 29.82 -1.25 20.89
CA PRO A 329 29.13 -1.44 22.16
C PRO A 329 28.99 -0.11 22.93
N LEU A 330 28.13 -0.11 23.94
CA LEU A 330 27.86 1.02 24.81
C LEU A 330 28.42 0.76 26.20
N LEU A 331 29.38 1.58 26.62
CA LEU A 331 30.01 1.56 27.94
C LEU A 331 29.35 2.59 28.85
N LEU A 332 28.64 2.12 29.86
CA LEU A 332 28.02 2.95 30.88
C LEU A 332 28.98 3.09 32.06
N LYS A 333 29.24 4.33 32.51
CA LYS A 333 30.18 4.61 33.60
C LYS A 333 29.59 5.45 34.71
N HIS A 334 29.96 5.12 35.95
CA HIS A 334 29.71 5.95 37.12
C HIS A 334 30.80 5.74 38.19
N GLY A 335 31.67 6.74 38.37
CA GLY A 335 32.88 6.59 39.18
C GLY A 335 33.79 5.50 38.58
N GLU A 336 34.19 4.54 39.41
CA GLU A 336 35.01 3.38 39.02
C GLU A 336 34.19 2.19 38.48
N ARG A 337 32.85 2.27 38.54
CA ARG A 337 31.98 1.18 38.07
C ARG A 337 31.66 1.34 36.59
N GLU A 338 31.73 0.23 35.87
CA GLU A 338 31.49 0.16 34.44
C GLU A 338 30.50 -0.97 34.11
N TRP A 339 29.56 -0.70 33.21
CA TRP A 339 28.64 -1.69 32.65
C TRP A 339 28.75 -1.65 31.13
N LEU A 340 29.04 -2.78 30.51
CA LEU A 340 29.14 -2.90 29.06
C LEU A 340 27.84 -3.48 28.50
N TRP A 341 27.16 -2.75 27.63
CA TRP A 341 26.09 -3.27 26.78
C TRP A 341 26.69 -3.63 25.43
N ASP A 342 26.65 -4.91 25.11
CA ASP A 342 27.14 -5.43 23.84
C ASP A 342 26.17 -5.11 22.69
N THR A 343 26.56 -5.49 21.46
CA THR A 343 25.76 -5.23 20.27
C THR A 343 24.48 -6.07 20.24
N ALA A 344 24.43 -7.22 20.91
CA ALA A 344 23.22 -8.03 21.00
C ALA A 344 22.18 -7.34 21.88
N GLN A 345 22.59 -6.84 23.05
CA GLN A 345 21.73 -6.06 23.92
C GLN A 345 21.26 -4.77 23.25
N ILE A 346 22.12 -4.07 22.49
CA ILE A 346 21.71 -2.90 21.71
C ILE A 346 20.68 -3.28 20.64
N ALA A 347 20.89 -4.39 19.92
CA ALA A 347 19.97 -4.87 18.89
C ALA A 347 18.56 -5.13 19.44
N ASP A 348 18.46 -5.68 20.66
CA ASP A 348 17.18 -5.95 21.30
C ASP A 348 16.40 -4.66 21.63
N LEU A 349 17.08 -3.51 21.73
CA LEU A 349 16.46 -2.20 21.93
C LEU A 349 15.96 -1.56 20.63
N LEU A 350 16.30 -2.10 19.46
CA LEU A 350 15.96 -1.50 18.18
C LEU A 350 14.60 -1.99 17.67
N GLU A 351 13.88 -1.08 17.03
CA GLU A 351 12.66 -1.33 16.29
C GLU A 351 12.79 -0.75 14.87
N VAL A 352 12.32 -1.49 13.88
CA VAL A 352 12.24 -1.02 12.50
C VAL A 352 10.81 -0.57 12.24
N GLN A 353 10.64 0.70 11.88
CA GLN A 353 9.36 1.23 11.42
C GLN A 353 9.47 1.59 9.93
N ALA A 354 8.48 1.17 9.16
CA ALA A 354 8.41 1.44 7.73
C ALA A 354 7.07 2.09 7.38
N ASP A 355 7.13 3.17 6.60
CA ASP A 355 5.98 3.83 6.00
C ASP A 355 6.11 3.85 4.46
N HIS A 356 5.20 4.53 3.77
CA HIS A 356 5.20 4.63 2.30
C HIS A 356 6.38 5.44 1.71
N THR A 357 7.19 6.09 2.55
CA THR A 357 8.21 7.07 2.15
C THR A 357 9.60 6.75 2.69
N ARG A 358 9.69 6.14 3.87
CA ARG A 358 10.95 5.78 4.52
C ARG A 358 10.83 4.53 5.37
N MET A 359 11.97 3.84 5.51
CA MET A 359 12.19 2.80 6.51
C MET A 359 13.25 3.35 7.47
N GLU A 360 12.93 3.43 8.76
CA GLU A 360 13.81 3.99 9.78
C GLU A 360 14.00 3.01 10.93
N VAL A 361 15.22 2.95 11.44
CA VAL A 361 15.58 2.17 12.62
C VAL A 361 15.57 3.11 13.82
N MET A 362 14.75 2.80 14.81
CA MET A 362 14.57 3.61 16.02
C MET A 362 14.87 2.79 17.26
N ILE A 363 15.02 3.47 18.39
CA ILE A 363 15.14 2.84 19.70
C ILE A 363 13.74 2.72 20.29
N ASP A 364 13.34 1.51 20.66
CA ASP A 364 12.07 1.25 21.34
C ASP A 364 12.13 1.84 22.76
N PRO A 365 11.27 2.83 23.09
CA PRO A 365 11.31 3.52 24.38
C PRO A 365 10.93 2.60 25.54
N GLU A 366 10.07 1.60 25.32
CA GLU A 366 9.65 0.67 26.36
C GLU A 366 10.77 -0.32 26.68
N ARG A 367 11.41 -0.89 25.65
CA ARG A 367 12.56 -1.79 25.83
C ARG A 367 13.74 -1.08 26.48
N LEU A 368 14.01 0.16 26.08
CA LEU A 368 15.06 0.97 26.72
C LEU A 368 14.73 1.25 28.19
N ALA A 369 13.48 1.61 28.52
CA ALA A 369 13.07 1.81 29.90
C ALA A 369 13.22 0.54 30.76
N GLN A 370 12.90 -0.63 30.21
CA GLN A 370 13.10 -1.91 30.89
C GLN A 370 14.59 -2.21 31.13
N ALA A 371 15.45 -1.97 30.14
CA ALA A 371 16.89 -2.15 30.29
C ALA A 371 17.50 -1.20 31.34
N VAL A 372 17.05 0.07 31.36
CA VAL A 372 17.48 1.05 32.38
C VAL A 372 16.98 0.67 33.77
N ASN A 373 15.77 0.12 33.89
CA ASN A 373 15.27 -0.38 35.18
C ASN A 373 16.10 -1.59 35.68
N ALA A 374 16.48 -2.52 34.80
CA ALA A 374 17.37 -3.62 35.15
C ALA A 374 18.74 -3.11 35.61
N LEU A 375 19.28 -2.07 34.95
CA LEU A 375 20.49 -1.39 35.38
C LEU A 375 20.34 -0.78 36.78
N ALA A 376 19.22 -0.10 37.06
CA ALA A 376 18.93 0.52 38.35
C ALA A 376 18.96 -0.49 39.50
N ILE A 377 18.45 -1.71 39.31
CA ILE A 377 18.48 -2.78 40.33
C ILE A 377 19.92 -3.11 40.76
N SER A 378 20.87 -3.10 39.81
CA SER A 378 22.30 -3.36 40.10
C SER A 378 23.08 -2.12 40.55
N PHE A 379 22.59 -0.92 40.20
CA PHE A 379 23.25 0.35 40.45
C PHE A 379 22.89 0.94 41.81
N ASP A 380 21.59 0.90 42.16
CA ASP A 380 21.03 1.60 43.30
C ASP A 380 21.59 1.04 44.61
N SER A 381 21.98 1.95 45.48
CA SER A 381 22.44 1.67 46.84
C SER A 381 21.78 2.62 47.81
N GLY A 382 21.22 2.09 48.89
CA GLY A 382 20.66 2.91 49.96
C GLY A 382 21.73 3.70 50.70
N SER A 383 21.34 4.82 51.32
CA SER A 383 22.16 5.47 52.34
C SER A 383 22.10 4.69 53.65
N VAL A 384 23.16 4.80 54.45
CA VAL A 384 23.20 4.26 55.81
C VAL A 384 23.39 5.42 56.78
N GLU A 385 22.49 5.56 57.75
CA GLU A 385 22.59 6.57 58.79
C GLU A 385 23.83 6.36 59.69
N PRO A 386 24.41 7.43 60.26
CA PRO A 386 25.49 7.29 61.23
C PRO A 386 25.02 6.57 62.50
N ARG A 387 25.96 5.90 63.16
CA ARG A 387 25.73 5.37 64.51
C ARG A 387 26.07 6.42 65.55
N LEU A 388 25.20 6.58 66.55
CA LEU A 388 25.26 7.65 67.54
C LEU A 388 25.40 7.10 68.95
N ARG A 389 26.06 7.85 69.84
CA ARG A 389 26.12 7.56 71.27
C ARG A 389 25.97 8.82 72.09
N LEU A 390 25.25 8.73 73.20
CA LEU A 390 25.15 9.80 74.18
C LEU A 390 26.28 9.65 75.21
N GLU A 391 27.25 10.56 75.21
CA GLU A 391 28.35 10.59 76.16
C GLU A 391 28.41 11.95 76.86
N ALA A 392 28.47 11.96 78.20
CA ALA A 392 28.51 13.18 79.02
C ALA A 392 27.42 14.23 78.67
N GLY A 393 26.23 13.77 78.28
CA GLY A 393 25.09 14.63 77.90
C GLY A 393 25.15 15.17 76.46
N ALA A 394 26.14 14.76 75.65
CA ALA A 394 26.27 15.17 74.25
C ALA A 394 26.21 13.96 73.30
N LEU A 395 25.47 14.10 72.21
CA LEU A 395 25.35 13.07 71.18
C LEU A 395 26.57 13.12 70.23
N GLN A 396 27.23 11.99 70.02
CA GLN A 396 28.42 11.87 69.18
C GLN A 396 28.23 10.79 68.12
N ILE A 397 28.83 11.01 66.93
CA ILE A 397 28.86 10.02 65.85
C ILE A 397 30.03 9.06 66.12
N ILE A 398 29.70 7.79 66.42
CA ILE A 398 30.69 6.73 66.67
C ILE A 398 31.04 5.95 65.39
N SER A 399 30.16 5.98 64.39
CA SER A 399 30.44 5.49 63.04
C SER A 399 29.78 6.41 62.02
N PRO A 400 30.51 6.93 61.03
CA PRO A 400 29.93 7.82 60.02
C PRO A 400 28.89 7.06 59.17
N GLY A 401 27.88 7.81 58.72
CA GLY A 401 26.92 7.31 57.75
C GLY A 401 27.58 7.10 56.38
N ARG A 402 26.99 6.23 55.56
CA ARG A 402 27.47 5.98 54.19
C ARG A 402 26.48 6.55 53.18
N THR A 403 27.02 7.23 52.18
CA THR A 403 26.22 7.75 51.09
C THR A 403 25.84 6.61 50.14
N GLY A 404 24.58 6.57 49.74
CA GLY A 404 24.07 5.72 48.67
C GLY A 404 23.93 6.47 47.34
N TRP A 405 23.51 5.77 46.31
CA TRP A 405 23.29 6.32 44.98
C TRP A 405 21.98 5.77 44.42
N ARG A 406 21.26 6.61 43.69
CA ARG A 406 20.06 6.22 42.96
C ARG A 406 20.18 6.65 41.53
N LEU A 407 19.87 5.78 40.58
CA LEU A 407 19.91 6.11 39.17
C LEU A 407 18.78 7.08 38.83
N ASP A 408 19.12 8.20 38.20
CA ASP A 408 18.13 9.08 37.56
C ASP A 408 17.75 8.43 36.23
N GLN A 409 16.76 7.53 36.28
CA GLN A 409 16.35 6.74 35.13
C GLN A 409 15.90 7.62 33.95
N PRO A 410 15.05 8.66 34.12
CA PRO A 410 14.65 9.52 33.00
C PRO A 410 15.83 10.20 32.30
N ARG A 411 16.79 10.77 33.05
CA ARG A 411 17.99 11.37 32.43
C ARG A 411 18.90 10.32 31.79
N THR A 412 19.05 9.16 32.42
CA THR A 412 19.86 8.07 31.89
C THR A 412 19.30 7.54 30.57
N THR A 413 17.99 7.28 30.48
CA THR A 413 17.31 6.88 29.25
C THR A 413 17.56 7.90 28.13
N ARG A 414 17.42 9.19 28.43
CA ARG A 414 17.69 10.26 27.46
C ARG A 414 19.14 10.25 26.97
N PHE A 415 20.11 10.20 27.87
CA PHE A 415 21.53 10.18 27.50
C PHE A 415 21.91 8.94 26.69
N ILE A 416 21.36 7.77 27.04
CA ILE A 416 21.57 6.54 26.27
C ILE A 416 20.99 6.69 24.86
N SER A 417 19.75 7.15 24.73
CA SER A 417 19.10 7.37 23.43
C SER A 417 19.90 8.37 22.57
N GLU A 418 20.26 9.53 23.12
CA GLU A 418 21.03 10.56 22.40
C GLU A 418 22.41 10.04 21.96
N THR A 419 23.05 9.21 22.78
CA THR A 419 24.38 8.65 22.49
C THR A 419 24.32 7.52 21.46
N LEU A 420 23.31 6.65 21.53
CA LEU A 420 23.11 5.58 20.54
C LEU A 420 22.80 6.16 19.16
N MET A 421 22.03 7.25 19.08
CA MET A 421 21.74 7.93 17.81
C MET A 421 22.95 8.62 17.18
N GLN A 422 24.05 8.80 17.92
CA GLN A 422 25.29 9.33 17.36
C GLN A 422 26.07 8.21 16.66
N ALA A 423 26.45 8.47 15.40
CA ALA A 423 27.38 7.62 14.68
C ALA A 423 28.75 7.65 15.39
N ALA A 424 29.20 6.50 15.87
CA ALA A 424 30.50 6.37 16.52
C ALA A 424 31.20 5.11 15.98
N PRO A 425 32.41 5.24 15.40
CA PRO A 425 33.18 4.09 14.93
C PRO A 425 33.81 3.27 16.06
N THR A 426 33.71 3.73 17.31
CA THR A 426 34.31 3.11 18.50
C THR A 426 33.31 3.05 19.66
N THR A 427 33.69 2.34 20.73
CA THR A 427 32.88 2.18 21.96
C THR A 427 32.32 3.51 22.44
N ARG A 428 30.99 3.59 22.47
CA ARG A 428 30.27 4.77 22.94
C ARG A 428 30.30 4.78 24.47
N THR A 429 30.58 5.92 25.09
CA THR A 429 30.60 6.02 26.56
C THR A 429 29.52 6.95 27.07
N VAL A 430 28.67 6.47 27.97
CA VAL A 430 27.64 7.27 28.64
C VAL A 430 27.95 7.37 30.13
N ARG A 431 27.96 8.60 30.66
CA ARG A 431 28.03 8.82 32.09
C ARG A 431 26.62 8.71 32.67
N LEU A 432 26.42 7.76 33.57
CA LEU A 432 25.12 7.56 34.21
C LEU A 432 24.76 8.78 35.08
N ALA A 433 23.52 9.23 34.95
CA ALA A 433 22.98 10.27 35.82
C ALA A 433 22.51 9.61 37.12
N ALA A 434 23.06 10.05 38.25
CA ALA A 434 22.69 9.50 39.55
C ALA A 434 22.43 10.61 40.56
N GLU A 435 21.42 10.39 41.39
CA GLU A 435 21.14 11.16 42.59
C GLU A 435 21.94 10.59 43.76
N LYS A 436 22.63 11.47 44.48
CA LYS A 436 23.40 11.11 45.67
C LYS A 436 22.44 11.02 46.87
N LEU A 437 22.34 9.85 47.50
CA LEU A 437 21.56 9.66 48.72
C LEU A 437 22.47 9.87 49.94
N THR A 438 22.43 11.06 50.53
CA THR A 438 23.20 11.36 51.74
C THR A 438 22.47 10.88 53.00
N PRO A 439 23.20 10.42 54.03
CA PRO A 439 22.63 10.23 55.36
C PRO A 439 21.92 11.50 55.81
N GLN A 440 20.77 11.35 56.45
CA GLN A 440 19.96 12.48 56.93
C GLN A 440 20.60 13.13 58.15
N VAL A 441 21.22 12.33 59.02
CA VAL A 441 21.91 12.84 60.20
C VAL A 441 23.33 13.26 59.85
N THR A 442 23.60 14.54 60.09
CA THR A 442 24.92 15.17 59.94
C THR A 442 25.40 15.71 61.28
N PRO A 443 26.70 16.00 61.44
CA PRO A 443 27.23 16.60 62.67
C PRO A 443 26.48 17.86 63.10
N ALA A 444 26.08 18.71 62.15
CA ALA A 444 25.33 19.94 62.43
C ALA A 444 23.88 19.68 62.87
N ALA A 445 23.31 18.52 62.52
CA ALA A 445 21.94 18.16 62.88
C ALA A 445 21.83 17.51 64.26
N LEU A 446 22.93 17.06 64.88
CA LEU A 446 22.92 16.36 66.17
C LEU A 446 22.16 17.11 67.27
N PRO A 447 22.32 18.45 67.46
CA PRO A 447 21.58 19.17 68.50
C PRO A 447 20.07 19.22 68.26
N THR A 448 19.63 19.02 67.02
CA THR A 448 18.21 19.10 66.61
C THR A 448 17.47 17.77 66.74
N LEU A 449 18.17 16.66 67.04
CA LEU A 449 17.56 15.34 67.13
C LEU A 449 16.72 15.13 68.40
N GLY A 450 16.86 15.99 69.42
CA GLY A 450 16.06 15.92 70.64
C GLY A 450 16.35 14.70 71.54
N ILE A 451 17.44 13.98 71.30
CA ILE A 451 17.87 12.84 72.13
C ILE A 451 18.58 13.39 73.38
N ALA A 452 17.82 13.58 74.45
CA ALA A 452 18.30 14.24 75.67
C ALA A 452 18.50 13.28 76.86
N GLU A 453 17.72 12.20 76.93
CA GLU A 453 17.69 11.33 78.11
C GLU A 453 17.50 9.84 77.76
N LEU A 454 17.81 8.99 78.73
CA LEU A 454 17.62 7.54 78.64
C LEU A 454 16.16 7.20 78.95
N LEU A 455 15.45 6.63 77.98
CA LEU A 455 14.03 6.27 78.14
C LEU A 455 13.83 4.96 78.91
N GLY A 456 14.73 3.99 78.77
CA GLY A 456 14.61 2.68 79.41
C GLY A 456 15.87 1.84 79.22
N GLU A 457 16.10 0.92 80.16
CA GLU A 457 17.31 0.10 80.19
C GLU A 457 16.97 -1.38 80.41
N GLY A 458 17.57 -2.25 79.60
CA GLY A 458 17.56 -3.69 79.78
C GLY A 458 18.94 -4.17 80.19
N LYS A 459 19.03 -4.90 81.32
CA LYS A 459 20.28 -5.49 81.80
C LYS A 459 20.17 -7.00 81.88
N SER A 460 21.16 -7.69 81.31
CA SER A 460 21.38 -9.12 81.50
C SER A 460 22.87 -9.38 81.66
N SER A 461 23.24 -10.41 82.43
CA SER A 461 24.64 -10.83 82.59
C SER A 461 24.87 -12.10 81.79
N PHE A 462 26.05 -12.20 81.18
CA PHE A 462 26.58 -13.44 80.61
C PHE A 462 27.90 -13.83 81.29
N ALA A 463 28.17 -13.30 82.49
CA ALA A 463 29.32 -13.70 83.29
C ALA A 463 29.27 -15.21 83.56
N GLY A 464 30.41 -15.89 83.39
CA GLY A 464 30.50 -17.36 83.52
C GLY A 464 29.89 -18.15 82.36
N SER A 465 29.45 -17.50 81.27
CA SER A 465 29.00 -18.22 80.06
C SER A 465 30.17 -18.86 79.32
N GLU A 466 29.87 -19.91 78.56
CA GLU A 466 30.81 -20.55 77.65
C GLU A 466 31.38 -19.56 76.62
N ALA A 467 32.64 -19.78 76.19
CA ALA A 467 33.36 -18.86 75.31
C ALA A 467 32.62 -18.55 74.00
N TYR A 468 32.02 -19.57 73.36
CA TYR A 468 31.25 -19.39 72.12
C TYR A 468 30.05 -18.45 72.34
N ARG A 469 29.39 -18.56 73.50
CA ARG A 469 28.18 -17.81 73.84
C ARG A 469 28.52 -16.35 74.06
N ILE A 470 29.64 -16.08 74.74
CA ILE A 470 30.17 -14.72 74.92
C ILE A 470 30.48 -14.08 73.57
N THR A 471 31.15 -14.80 72.65
CA THR A 471 31.47 -14.29 71.32
C THR A 471 30.21 -13.93 70.54
N ASN A 472 29.22 -14.81 70.52
CA ASN A 472 27.96 -14.59 69.81
C ASN A 472 27.14 -13.43 70.38
N ILE A 473 27.02 -13.33 71.71
CA ILE A 473 26.35 -12.22 72.40
C ILE A 473 27.04 -10.89 72.06
N LYS A 474 28.38 -10.85 72.06
CA LYS A 474 29.13 -9.64 71.67
C LYS A 474 28.89 -9.27 70.21
N ALA A 475 28.90 -10.25 69.30
CA ALA A 475 28.63 -10.03 67.88
C ALA A 475 27.22 -9.48 67.65
N GLY A 476 26.20 -10.06 68.32
CA GLY A 476 24.82 -9.60 68.25
C GLY A 476 24.64 -8.20 68.84
N ALA A 477 25.17 -7.94 70.05
CA ALA A 477 25.12 -6.63 70.69
C ALA A 477 25.79 -5.53 69.85
N ALA A 478 26.93 -5.82 69.21
CA ALA A 478 27.62 -4.87 68.33
C ALA A 478 26.76 -4.46 67.12
N ARG A 479 25.85 -5.31 66.64
CA ARG A 479 24.92 -4.97 65.56
C ARG A 479 23.88 -3.93 66.00
N MET A 480 23.55 -3.88 67.28
CA MET A 480 22.55 -2.99 67.88
C MET A 480 23.13 -1.67 68.37
N ASP A 481 24.42 -1.63 68.68
CA ASP A 481 25.06 -0.45 69.28
C ASP A 481 24.97 0.80 68.40
N GLY A 482 24.46 1.89 68.98
CA GLY A 482 24.34 3.20 68.36
C GLY A 482 23.39 3.29 67.16
N VAL A 483 22.48 2.34 66.97
CA VAL A 483 21.46 2.41 65.91
C VAL A 483 20.50 3.57 66.20
N LEU A 484 20.34 4.46 65.22
CA LEU A 484 19.36 5.53 65.26
C LEU A 484 18.01 5.03 64.74
N ILE A 485 16.96 5.24 65.53
CA ILE A 485 15.58 4.91 65.16
C ILE A 485 14.78 6.21 65.08
N ALA A 486 14.19 6.49 63.92
CA ALA A 486 13.40 7.70 63.72
C ALA A 486 12.04 7.61 64.45
N PRO A 487 11.43 8.74 64.84
CA PRO A 487 10.09 8.75 65.43
C PRO A 487 9.07 8.04 64.53
N GLY A 488 8.32 7.09 65.10
CA GLY A 488 7.32 6.29 64.38
C GLY A 488 7.89 5.20 63.46
N ALA A 489 9.22 5.04 63.39
CA ALA A 489 9.83 3.94 62.64
C ALA A 489 9.75 2.62 63.41
N GLU A 490 9.62 1.51 62.68
CA GLU A 490 9.67 0.16 63.23
C GLU A 490 11.13 -0.31 63.33
N PHE A 491 11.48 -0.91 64.46
CA PHE A 491 12.76 -1.58 64.64
C PHE A 491 12.55 -3.09 64.74
N SER A 492 13.21 -3.84 63.87
CA SER A 492 13.24 -5.30 63.92
C SER A 492 14.62 -5.79 64.32
N PHE A 493 14.68 -6.52 65.44
CA PHE A 493 15.93 -7.14 65.92
C PHE A 493 16.54 -8.07 64.86
N ASN A 494 15.73 -8.90 64.22
CA ASN A 494 16.21 -9.85 63.22
C ASN A 494 16.74 -9.14 61.97
N THR A 495 16.06 -8.08 61.52
CA THR A 495 16.52 -7.27 60.38
C THR A 495 17.86 -6.60 60.70
N GLN A 496 18.02 -6.08 61.92
CA GLN A 496 19.25 -5.40 62.34
C GLN A 496 20.41 -6.37 62.59
N LEU A 497 20.12 -7.56 63.11
CA LEU A 497 21.11 -8.61 63.35
C LEU A 497 21.75 -9.09 62.04
N GLY A 498 20.92 -9.29 61.01
CA GLY A 498 21.34 -9.85 59.73
C GLY A 498 21.67 -11.34 59.82
N GLU A 499 22.45 -11.84 58.86
CA GLU A 499 22.82 -13.25 58.81
C GLU A 499 23.75 -13.64 59.97
N VAL A 500 23.41 -14.72 60.65
CA VAL A 500 24.18 -15.24 61.78
C VAL A 500 25.17 -16.29 61.28
N ASN A 501 26.35 -15.84 60.83
CA ASN A 501 27.39 -16.68 60.23
C ASN A 501 28.81 -16.22 60.64
N ALA A 502 29.83 -16.95 60.21
CA ALA A 502 31.23 -16.64 60.51
C ALA A 502 31.68 -15.26 60.01
N GLU A 503 31.25 -14.87 58.80
CA GLU A 503 31.62 -13.56 58.19
C GLU A 503 31.12 -12.39 59.02
N ASN A 504 30.00 -12.57 59.72
CA ASN A 504 29.40 -11.57 60.57
C ASN A 504 29.88 -11.64 62.03
N GLY A 505 30.87 -12.49 62.34
CA GLY A 505 31.53 -12.59 63.65
C GLY A 505 30.91 -13.60 64.62
N PHE A 506 29.96 -14.42 64.15
CA PHE A 506 29.35 -15.47 64.96
C PHE A 506 30.14 -16.77 64.87
N VAL A 507 29.99 -17.62 65.88
CA VAL A 507 30.56 -18.96 65.98
C VAL A 507 29.47 -19.99 66.30
N GLN A 508 29.73 -21.25 66.00
CA GLN A 508 28.83 -22.34 66.38
C GLN A 508 28.79 -22.52 67.90
N GLY A 509 27.59 -22.74 68.42
CA GLY A 509 27.32 -22.86 69.83
C GLY A 509 26.05 -23.66 70.08
N TYR A 510 25.90 -24.22 71.28
CA TYR A 510 24.66 -24.92 71.62
C TYR A 510 23.49 -23.93 71.74
N ALA A 511 22.42 -24.21 71.01
CA ALA A 511 21.14 -23.52 71.02
C ALA A 511 20.00 -24.53 71.19
N VAL A 512 18.82 -24.05 71.62
CA VAL A 512 17.62 -24.89 71.75
C VAL A 512 16.79 -24.73 70.47
N ILE A 513 16.70 -25.81 69.70
CA ILE A 513 15.96 -25.88 68.43
C ILE A 513 14.91 -26.98 68.56
N ASN A 514 13.63 -26.68 68.33
CA ASN A 514 12.54 -27.67 68.38
C ASN A 514 12.56 -28.54 69.65
N ASN A 515 12.74 -27.91 70.82
CA ASN A 515 12.87 -28.56 72.13
C ASN A 515 14.10 -29.50 72.30
N ARG A 516 15.16 -29.32 71.51
CA ARG A 516 16.42 -30.08 71.65
C ARG A 516 17.64 -29.16 71.61
N THR A 517 18.67 -29.52 72.37
CA THR A 517 19.96 -28.81 72.33
C THR A 517 20.76 -29.30 71.11
N ALA A 518 21.10 -28.38 70.21
CA ALA A 518 21.86 -28.66 68.99
C ALA A 518 22.91 -27.56 68.76
N LEU A 519 23.95 -27.86 67.99
CA LEU A 519 24.94 -26.88 67.56
C LEU A 519 24.36 -26.02 66.43
N GLU A 520 24.41 -24.70 66.60
CA GLU A 520 23.94 -23.73 65.62
C GLU A 520 24.83 -22.48 65.63
N TRP A 521 24.85 -21.75 64.53
CA TRP A 521 25.47 -20.44 64.48
C TRP A 521 24.73 -19.46 65.40
N GLY A 522 25.46 -18.74 66.25
CA GLY A 522 24.86 -17.70 67.10
C GLY A 522 24.18 -18.22 68.38
N GLY A 523 24.48 -19.44 68.83
CA GLY A 523 24.04 -19.91 70.14
C GLY A 523 24.35 -18.89 71.25
N GLY A 524 23.31 -18.28 71.83
CA GLY A 524 23.41 -17.18 72.79
C GLY A 524 22.66 -15.90 72.42
N VAL A 525 22.39 -15.64 71.15
CA VAL A 525 21.82 -14.37 70.64
C VAL A 525 20.39 -14.08 71.16
N CYS A 526 19.64 -15.09 71.58
CA CYS A 526 18.35 -14.88 72.25
C CYS A 526 18.47 -14.02 73.53
N GLN A 527 19.64 -13.98 74.16
CA GLN A 527 19.88 -13.08 75.28
C GLN A 527 19.91 -11.61 74.82
N ASP A 528 20.47 -11.32 73.64
CA ASP A 528 20.51 -9.97 73.08
C ASP A 528 19.09 -9.47 72.80
N SER A 529 18.28 -10.30 72.13
CA SER A 529 16.89 -9.95 71.83
C SER A 529 16.06 -9.76 73.10
N THR A 530 16.25 -10.63 74.11
CA THR A 530 15.58 -10.48 75.41
C THR A 530 16.02 -9.21 76.14
N THR A 531 17.30 -8.86 76.06
CA THR A 531 17.84 -7.65 76.71
C THR A 531 17.31 -6.40 76.03
N LEU A 532 17.27 -6.38 74.70
CA LEU A 532 16.68 -5.28 73.95
C LEU A 532 15.17 -5.15 74.18
N PHE A 533 14.44 -6.28 74.20
CA PHE A 533 13.02 -6.30 74.53
C PHE A 533 12.76 -5.66 75.90
N ARG A 534 13.56 -6.00 76.92
CA ARG A 534 13.46 -5.39 78.25
C ARG A 534 13.69 -3.88 78.20
N ALA A 535 14.68 -3.40 77.45
CA ALA A 535 14.93 -1.97 77.28
C ALA A 535 13.73 -1.25 76.65
N ALA A 536 13.18 -1.81 75.56
CA ALA A 536 12.02 -1.26 74.87
C ALA A 536 10.75 -1.28 75.72
N PHE A 537 10.51 -2.37 76.45
CA PHE A 537 9.38 -2.51 77.38
C PHE A 537 9.44 -1.47 78.50
N TRP A 538 10.59 -1.29 79.15
CA TRP A 538 10.75 -0.29 80.21
C TRP A 538 10.71 1.15 79.69
N ALA A 539 11.08 1.38 78.43
CA ALA A 539 10.90 2.67 77.76
C ALA A 539 9.44 2.96 77.36
N GLY A 540 8.50 2.02 77.57
CA GLY A 540 7.10 2.18 77.20
C GLY A 540 6.84 2.20 75.68
N LEU A 541 7.77 1.66 74.89
CA LEU A 541 7.62 1.59 73.44
C LEU A 541 6.63 0.49 73.03
N PRO A 542 5.85 0.69 71.96
CA PRO A 542 4.97 -0.35 71.44
C PRO A 542 5.79 -1.54 70.92
N ILE A 543 5.33 -2.76 71.22
CA ILE A 543 5.87 -4.01 70.70
C ILE A 543 4.81 -4.65 69.82
N THR A 544 5.15 -4.93 68.56
CA THR A 544 4.21 -5.34 67.50
C THR A 544 4.50 -6.71 66.93
#